data_AF-A0A9J6FR95-F1
#
_entry.id   AF-A0A9J6FR95-F1
#
_cell.length_a   1.000
_cell.length_b   1.000
_cell.length_c   1.000
_cell.angle_alpha   90.00
_cell.angle_beta   90.00
_cell.angle_gamma   90.00
#
_symmetry.space_group_name_H-M   'P 1'
#
loop_
_entity.id
_entity.type
_entity.pdbx_description
1 polymer ?
#
loop_
_entity_poly.entity_id
_entity_poly.type
_entity_poly.pdbx_seq_one_letter_code
_entity_poly.pdbx_strand_id
1 'polypeptide(L)'
;MVTTLTLQQVDFYEPDNFWVGPRAADLVHLGAKFTPCMRRDRRIHDSIAKDRRKERNTACCVRNDRSGCVQTSRDKCSEVISTWRKWNVSQPGPPRWVADPSAVGQDRGMTQRRLSGSEPASVFPFEWPDDITKWPVCRRSHASRKVPDAHMSCEVVGRPCCIGVYGECHITTRDYCDFVKGFFHEEAALCSQVSCLNDVCGMIPFVNPEVPDQFYRLWTSLFLHAGIFHLSITVIVQLFVMRDLEKLAGPVRTAVIYMCSGVAGNLASAIFVPYRAEVGPAGSQFGLLACLFVEVIHCWQMLKRPSGALLKLGAGAAVLFLLGLLPWVDNYAHVFGFVFGFLMSYALLPYVSFGSYDRTAKVALIWACLIVSVALFVGLVLLFYVHPIYECSFCHYLNCLPLTRDLCDSHRINITRQDT
;
A
#
# COMPACT_ATOMS: atom_id res chain seq x y z
N MET A 1 16.69 11.42 3.10
CA MET A 1 18.09 11.47 3.57
C MET A 1 18.22 12.63 4.51
N VAL A 2 18.82 12.44 5.69
CA VAL A 2 19.23 13.56 6.56
C VAL A 2 20.00 14.57 5.72
N THR A 3 19.44 15.76 5.53
CA THR A 3 20.02 16.82 4.68
C THR A 3 21.12 17.58 5.41
N THR A 4 21.10 17.58 6.74
CA THR A 4 22.06 18.29 7.58
C THR A 4 22.26 17.56 8.92
N LEU A 5 23.48 17.57 9.46
CA LEU A 5 23.78 17.03 10.79
C LEU A 5 23.59 18.09 11.90
N THR A 6 22.88 19.17 11.58
CA THR A 6 22.50 20.25 12.51
C THR A 6 21.11 20.00 13.05
N LEU A 7 20.84 20.46 14.28
CA LEU A 7 19.48 20.43 14.84
C LEU A 7 18.55 21.20 13.92
N GLN A 8 17.58 20.50 13.34
CA GLN A 8 16.55 21.06 12.48
C GLN A 8 15.22 20.94 13.19
N GLN A 9 14.50 22.06 13.30
CA GLN A 9 13.10 22.02 13.71
C GLN A 9 12.28 21.49 12.53
N VAL A 10 11.57 20.39 12.76
CA VAL A 10 10.73 19.71 11.77
C VAL A 10 9.31 19.67 12.31
N ASP A 11 8.35 20.06 11.47
CA ASP A 11 6.94 19.97 11.79
C ASP A 11 6.32 18.86 10.93
N PHE A 12 5.55 17.99 11.58
CA PHE A 12 4.86 16.87 10.93
C PHE A 12 3.37 16.93 11.27
N TYR A 13 2.55 17.23 10.27
CA TYR A 13 1.10 17.31 10.44
C TYR A 13 0.46 15.97 10.12
N GLU A 14 -0.30 15.43 11.08
CA GLU A 14 -0.91 14.11 10.96
C GLU A 14 -2.37 14.17 11.43
N PRO A 15 -3.35 13.94 10.54
CA PRO A 15 -4.75 13.88 10.93
C PRO A 15 -5.04 12.49 11.52
N ASP A 16 -4.70 12.29 12.78
CA ASP A 16 -5.07 11.08 13.54
C ASP A 16 -6.20 11.42 14.51
N ASN A 17 -7.36 10.78 14.32
CA ASN A 17 -8.49 10.93 15.22
C ASN A 17 -9.28 9.63 15.27
N PHE A 18 -9.26 8.95 16.41
CA PHE A 18 -10.00 7.72 16.65
C PHE A 18 -11.49 7.75 16.22
N TRP A 19 -12.15 8.91 16.27
CA TRP A 19 -13.55 9.07 15.85
C TRP A 19 -13.74 9.06 14.33
N VAL A 20 -12.82 9.68 13.59
CA VAL A 20 -12.89 9.86 12.12
C VAL A 20 -12.08 8.78 11.41
N GLY A 21 -10.84 8.58 11.87
CA GLY A 21 -10.02 7.41 11.63
C GLY A 21 -8.54 7.61 11.92
N PRO A 22 -7.77 6.52 12.03
CA PRO A 22 -6.32 6.59 12.15
C PRO A 22 -5.72 6.97 10.80
N ARG A 23 -4.41 6.92 10.76
CA ARG A 23 -3.61 7.31 9.60
C ARG A 23 -3.84 6.36 8.43
N ALA A 24 -3.73 6.89 7.22
CA ALA A 24 -3.82 6.07 6.02
C ALA A 24 -2.78 4.94 6.01
N ALA A 25 -1.56 5.18 6.49
CA ALA A 25 -0.52 4.16 6.62
C ALA A 25 -0.92 3.02 7.57
N ASP A 26 -1.55 3.34 8.71
CA ASP A 26 -2.01 2.32 9.66
C ASP A 26 -3.18 1.53 9.09
N LEU A 27 -4.11 2.19 8.38
CA LEU A 27 -5.21 1.50 7.68
C LEU A 27 -4.66 0.53 6.62
N VAL A 28 -3.68 0.96 5.83
CA VAL A 28 -2.98 0.11 4.86
C VAL A 28 -2.31 -1.06 5.59
N HIS A 29 -1.57 -0.79 6.67
CA HIS A 29 -0.90 -1.84 7.45
C HIS A 29 -1.88 -2.89 7.99
N LEU A 30 -3.11 -2.48 8.35
CA LEU A 30 -4.17 -3.36 8.87
C LEU A 30 -4.96 -4.14 7.80
N GLY A 31 -4.69 -3.93 6.51
CA GLY A 31 -5.38 -4.65 5.43
C GLY A 31 -6.37 -3.82 4.60
N ALA A 32 -6.35 -2.48 4.70
CA ALA A 32 -7.16 -1.64 3.83
C ALA A 32 -6.88 -1.91 2.34
N LYS A 33 -7.88 -1.63 1.49
CA LYS A 33 -7.72 -1.71 0.05
C LYS A 33 -6.71 -0.67 -0.38
N PHE A 34 -5.59 -1.13 -0.94
CA PHE A 34 -4.53 -0.28 -1.48
C PHE A 34 -3.78 -1.03 -2.59
N THR A 35 -3.87 -0.53 -3.81
CA THR A 35 -3.42 -1.26 -5.01
C THR A 35 -1.93 -1.57 -5.03
N PRO A 36 -1.02 -0.67 -4.60
CA PRO A 36 0.41 -0.97 -4.51
C PRO A 36 0.78 -2.19 -3.66
N CYS A 37 -0.05 -2.58 -2.69
CA CYS A 37 0.17 -3.80 -1.89
C CYS A 37 -0.34 -5.09 -2.56
N MET A 38 -1.24 -4.96 -3.55
CA MET A 38 -1.90 -6.11 -4.21
C MET A 38 -1.25 -6.49 -5.54
N ARG A 39 -0.57 -5.53 -6.19
CA ARG A 39 0.17 -5.75 -7.44
C ARG A 39 1.30 -4.75 -7.59
N ARG A 40 2.25 -5.10 -8.47
CA ARG A 40 3.36 -4.21 -8.86
C ARG A 40 2.83 -2.94 -9.55
N ASP A 41 3.14 -1.78 -9.00
CA ASP A 41 2.87 -0.48 -9.60
C ASP A 41 4.12 0.09 -10.28
N ARG A 42 4.02 0.48 -11.55
CA ARG A 42 5.17 0.97 -12.32
C ARG A 42 5.75 2.27 -11.77
N ARG A 43 4.93 3.22 -11.32
CA ARG A 43 5.40 4.53 -10.82
C ARG A 43 6.19 4.38 -9.53
N ILE A 44 5.69 3.56 -8.61
CA ILE A 44 6.38 3.28 -7.34
C ILE A 44 7.70 2.54 -7.61
N HIS A 45 7.69 1.53 -8.48
CA HIS A 45 8.92 0.77 -8.79
C HIS A 45 9.95 1.61 -9.55
N ASP A 46 9.52 2.49 -10.46
CA ASP A 46 10.41 3.40 -11.17
C ASP A 46 11.03 4.42 -10.21
N SER A 47 10.26 4.90 -9.22
CA SER A 47 10.73 5.77 -8.13
C SER A 47 11.75 5.06 -7.24
N ILE A 48 11.46 3.83 -6.79
CA ILE A 48 12.39 2.99 -6.03
C ILE A 48 13.68 2.73 -6.83
N ALA A 49 13.57 2.43 -8.13
CA ALA A 49 14.73 2.22 -8.99
C ALA A 49 15.54 3.52 -9.20
N LYS A 50 14.89 4.69 -9.26
CA LYS A 50 15.57 5.99 -9.28
C LYS A 50 16.33 6.23 -7.98
N ASP A 51 15.74 5.91 -6.84
CA ASP A 51 16.40 6.02 -5.53
C ASP A 51 17.59 5.08 -5.39
N ARG A 52 17.43 3.79 -5.76
CA ARG A 52 18.54 2.81 -5.75
C ARG A 52 19.70 3.30 -6.63
N ARG A 53 19.41 3.95 -7.78
CA ARG A 53 20.44 4.57 -8.63
C ARG A 53 21.12 5.78 -7.97
N LYS A 54 20.37 6.63 -7.26
CA LYS A 54 20.95 7.73 -6.47
C LYS A 54 21.82 7.15 -5.34
N GLU A 55 21.34 6.14 -4.63
CA GLU A 55 22.02 5.45 -3.54
C GLU A 55 23.33 4.81 -3.99
N ARG A 56 23.37 4.13 -5.14
CA ARG A 56 24.61 3.57 -5.73
C ARG A 56 25.75 4.60 -5.82
N ASN A 57 25.42 5.88 -5.95
CA ASN A 57 26.40 6.96 -6.04
C ASN A 57 26.78 7.60 -4.71
N THR A 58 26.09 7.28 -3.62
CA THR A 58 26.37 7.81 -2.27
C THR A 58 27.68 7.27 -1.69
N ALA A 59 28.16 7.94 -0.65
CA ALA A 59 29.36 7.54 0.09
C ALA A 59 29.33 8.05 1.53
N CYS A 60 30.43 7.86 2.27
CA CYS A 60 30.50 8.22 3.68
C CYS A 60 30.82 9.72 3.85
N CYS A 61 29.93 10.46 4.53
CA CYS A 61 30.16 11.83 4.98
C CYS A 61 30.54 11.79 6.46
N VAL A 62 31.82 12.07 6.75
CA VAL A 62 32.40 11.96 8.10
C VAL A 62 32.56 13.36 8.68
N ARG A 63 32.12 13.60 9.91
CA ARG A 63 32.36 14.89 10.57
C ARG A 63 33.82 15.09 10.94
N ASN A 64 34.31 16.32 10.80
CA ASN A 64 35.70 16.66 11.13
C ASN A 64 36.02 16.52 12.63
N ASP A 65 35.00 16.65 13.50
CA ASP A 65 35.11 16.48 14.95
C ASP A 65 34.88 15.03 15.43
N ARG A 66 34.71 14.08 14.50
CA ARG A 66 34.49 12.65 14.77
C ARG A 66 33.22 12.34 15.57
N SER A 67 32.26 13.26 15.63
CA SER A 67 31.02 13.02 16.39
C SER A 67 30.07 12.03 15.71
N GLY A 68 30.35 11.62 14.46
CA GLY A 68 29.53 10.68 13.70
C GLY A 68 29.81 10.71 12.20
N CYS A 69 29.30 9.69 11.50
CA CYS A 69 29.29 9.64 10.05
C CYS A 69 27.93 9.17 9.52
N VAL A 70 27.58 9.59 8.30
CA VAL A 70 26.33 9.20 7.64
C VAL A 70 26.59 8.90 6.17
N GLN A 71 25.83 7.97 5.61
CA GLN A 71 25.85 7.72 4.18
C GLN A 71 24.96 8.73 3.45
N THR A 72 25.53 9.49 2.52
CA THR A 72 24.79 10.51 1.76
C THR A 72 25.45 10.80 0.41
N SER A 73 24.71 11.49 -0.46
CA SER A 73 25.22 11.96 -1.74
C SER A 73 26.18 13.14 -1.53
N ARG A 74 27.07 13.38 -2.50
CA ARG A 74 28.12 14.41 -2.36
C ARG A 74 27.53 15.81 -2.19
N ASP A 75 26.44 16.10 -2.89
CA ASP A 75 25.69 17.36 -2.84
C ASP A 75 25.03 17.63 -1.49
N LYS A 76 24.73 16.59 -0.70
CA LYS A 76 24.12 16.71 0.64
C LYS A 76 25.13 16.67 1.77
N CYS A 77 26.42 16.44 1.48
CA CYS A 77 27.47 16.47 2.49
C CYS A 77 28.06 17.88 2.60
N SER A 78 28.01 18.49 3.79
CA SER A 78 28.58 19.82 4.01
C SER A 78 30.10 19.83 3.77
N GLU A 79 30.58 20.72 2.91
CA GLU A 79 32.01 20.87 2.62
C GLU A 79 32.79 21.54 3.75
N VAL A 80 32.11 22.20 4.70
CA VAL A 80 32.76 23.00 5.76
C VAL A 80 33.04 22.18 7.02
N ILE A 81 32.05 21.40 7.47
CA ILE A 81 32.11 20.67 8.75
C ILE A 81 32.35 19.17 8.60
N SER A 82 32.34 18.67 7.36
CA SER A 82 32.44 17.25 7.05
C SER A 82 33.36 17.00 5.87
N THR A 83 33.83 15.76 5.77
CA THR A 83 34.63 15.27 4.64
C THR A 83 33.89 14.12 3.96
N TRP A 84 33.60 14.27 2.67
CA TRP A 84 33.01 13.21 1.85
C TRP A 84 34.08 12.23 1.34
N ARG A 85 33.92 10.94 1.61
CA ARG A 85 34.87 9.87 1.27
C ARG A 85 34.15 8.76 0.51
N LYS A 86 34.62 8.48 -0.72
CA LYS A 86 34.18 7.34 -1.54
C LYS A 86 35.40 6.56 -2.02
N TRP A 87 35.30 5.25 -1.93
CA TRP A 87 36.31 4.33 -2.46
C TRP A 87 35.77 3.60 -3.67
N ASN A 88 36.65 3.30 -4.61
CA ASN A 88 36.37 2.48 -5.78
C ASN A 88 37.66 1.75 -6.19
N VAL A 89 37.59 0.87 -7.18
CA VAL A 89 38.78 0.13 -7.66
C VAL A 89 39.94 1.06 -8.07
N SER A 90 39.65 2.26 -8.60
CA SER A 90 40.67 3.24 -9.01
C SER A 90 41.26 4.09 -7.87
N GLN A 91 40.55 4.20 -6.75
CA GLN A 91 40.90 4.92 -5.53
C GLN A 91 40.62 4.00 -4.34
N PRO A 92 41.42 2.92 -4.20
CA PRO A 92 41.21 1.95 -3.14
C PRO A 92 41.36 2.62 -1.78
N GLY A 93 40.60 2.12 -0.80
CA GLY A 93 40.82 2.50 0.59
C GLY A 93 42.24 2.16 1.03
N PRO A 94 42.72 2.78 2.12
CA PRO A 94 44.05 2.47 2.62
C PRO A 94 44.18 0.96 2.84
N PRO A 95 45.31 0.36 2.46
CA PRO A 95 45.44 -1.09 2.49
C PRO A 95 45.29 -1.64 3.91
N ARG A 96 44.57 -2.76 4.07
CA ARG A 96 44.26 -3.38 5.39
C ARG A 96 45.49 -3.64 6.27
N TRP A 97 46.67 -3.86 5.68
CA TRP A 97 47.94 -4.07 6.40
C TRP A 97 48.54 -2.82 7.06
N VAL A 98 48.01 -1.62 6.78
CA VAL A 98 48.43 -0.40 7.50
C VAL A 98 47.85 -0.34 8.93
N ALA A 99 46.82 -1.15 9.23
CA ALA A 99 46.24 -1.25 10.57
C ALA A 99 46.96 -2.25 11.50
N ASP A 100 47.69 -3.24 10.95
CA ASP A 100 48.46 -4.22 11.74
C ASP A 100 49.67 -4.75 10.95
N PRO A 101 50.89 -4.29 11.23
CA PRO A 101 52.13 -4.75 10.58
C PRO A 101 52.44 -6.24 10.76
N SER A 102 51.78 -6.92 11.71
CA SER A 102 52.01 -8.34 12.01
C SER A 102 51.28 -9.31 11.07
N ALA A 103 50.31 -8.81 10.27
CA ALA A 103 49.51 -9.65 9.36
C ALA A 103 50.22 -10.03 8.05
N VAL A 104 51.34 -9.38 7.71
CA VAL A 104 52.06 -9.62 6.44
C VAL A 104 52.75 -11.00 6.40
N GLY A 105 53.03 -11.60 7.58
CA GLY A 105 53.74 -12.87 7.67
C GLY A 105 52.87 -14.13 7.75
N GLN A 106 51.55 -14.00 7.96
CA GLN A 106 50.67 -15.13 8.30
C GLN A 106 49.76 -15.60 7.16
N ASP A 107 49.90 -15.03 5.96
CA ASP A 107 48.95 -15.23 4.86
C ASP A 107 49.32 -16.35 3.87
N ARG A 108 50.28 -17.22 4.22
CA ARG A 108 50.56 -18.44 3.43
C ARG A 108 49.93 -19.72 3.98
N GLY A 109 49.25 -19.69 5.12
CA GLY A 109 48.73 -20.91 5.76
C GLY A 109 47.40 -20.82 6.50
N MET A 110 46.71 -19.67 6.48
CA MET A 110 45.53 -19.46 7.33
C MET A 110 44.24 -19.11 6.56
N THR A 111 44.14 -19.51 5.29
CA THR A 111 42.89 -19.44 4.50
C THR A 111 41.83 -20.48 4.92
N GLN A 112 42.12 -21.35 5.90
CA GLN A 112 41.22 -22.48 6.24
C GLN A 112 40.56 -22.41 7.62
N ARG A 113 40.85 -21.43 8.47
CA ARG A 113 40.36 -21.43 9.88
C ARG A 113 39.51 -20.24 10.34
N ARG A 114 38.90 -19.51 9.42
CA ARG A 114 37.88 -18.50 9.76
C ARG A 114 36.56 -18.66 8.98
N LEU A 115 36.26 -19.89 8.57
CA LEU A 115 34.94 -20.35 8.11
C LEU A 115 34.17 -20.95 9.29
N SER A 116 33.86 -20.13 10.30
CA SER A 116 32.86 -20.51 11.27
C SER A 116 32.18 -19.27 11.83
N GLY A 117 30.98 -18.99 11.31
CA GLY A 117 29.99 -18.12 11.93
C GLY A 117 29.93 -16.69 11.40
N SER A 118 28.99 -16.47 10.48
CA SER A 118 28.34 -15.19 10.10
C SER A 118 29.12 -14.14 9.28
N GLU A 119 28.85 -14.19 7.96
CA GLU A 119 28.54 -13.09 7.01
C GLU A 119 29.62 -12.02 6.71
N PRO A 120 29.88 -11.71 5.42
CA PRO A 120 31.26 -11.66 4.96
C PRO A 120 31.93 -10.31 5.21
N ALA A 121 33.23 -10.33 5.54
CA ALA A 121 34.08 -9.18 5.28
C ALA A 121 34.41 -9.16 3.78
N SER A 122 34.37 -8.00 3.10
CA SER A 122 34.89 -7.88 1.73
C SER A 122 36.41 -8.07 1.74
N VAL A 123 36.85 -9.30 1.50
CA VAL A 123 38.26 -9.70 1.38
C VAL A 123 38.42 -10.62 0.20
N PHE A 124 39.54 -10.51 -0.51
CA PHE A 124 39.92 -11.48 -1.53
C PHE A 124 39.82 -12.91 -0.98
N PRO A 125 39.24 -13.88 -1.71
CA PRO A 125 38.68 -13.77 -3.08
C PRO A 125 37.20 -13.34 -3.15
N PHE A 126 36.55 -13.06 -2.02
CA PHE A 126 35.13 -12.71 -1.89
C PHE A 126 34.91 -11.19 -1.78
N GLU A 127 35.46 -10.43 -2.72
CA GLU A 127 35.29 -8.97 -2.76
C GLU A 127 33.87 -8.58 -3.20
N TRP A 128 33.32 -7.58 -2.53
CA TRP A 128 32.02 -7.03 -2.91
C TRP A 128 32.13 -6.19 -4.19
N PRO A 129 31.09 -6.16 -5.03
CA PRO A 129 31.05 -5.27 -6.19
C PRO A 129 31.17 -3.80 -5.79
N ASP A 130 31.66 -2.93 -6.69
CA ASP A 130 31.63 -1.46 -6.50
C ASP A 130 30.21 -0.89 -6.29
N ASP A 131 29.19 -1.65 -6.71
CA ASP A 131 27.79 -1.30 -6.50
C ASP A 131 27.37 -1.62 -5.06
N ILE A 132 27.39 -0.58 -4.21
CA ILE A 132 27.03 -0.67 -2.79
C ILE A 132 25.61 -1.22 -2.56
N THR A 133 24.72 -1.07 -3.55
CA THR A 133 23.34 -1.56 -3.42
C THR A 133 23.25 -3.09 -3.38
N LYS A 134 24.30 -3.78 -3.83
CA LYS A 134 24.44 -5.24 -3.83
C LYS A 134 25.18 -5.77 -2.60
N TRP A 135 25.57 -4.89 -1.68
CA TRP A 135 26.30 -5.29 -0.49
C TRP A 135 25.38 -6.00 0.51
N PRO A 136 25.84 -7.10 1.14
CA PRO A 136 25.07 -7.80 2.15
C PRO A 136 24.88 -6.95 3.40
N VAL A 137 23.85 -7.28 4.17
CA VAL A 137 23.55 -6.63 5.45
C VAL A 137 24.64 -6.95 6.47
N CYS A 138 25.23 -5.92 7.09
CA CYS A 138 26.28 -6.10 8.09
C CYS A 138 25.67 -6.29 9.48
N ARG A 139 25.51 -7.55 9.93
CA ARG A 139 24.82 -7.89 11.18
C ARG A 139 25.63 -7.65 12.47
N ARG A 140 26.94 -7.37 12.39
CA ARG A 140 27.80 -7.17 13.57
C ARG A 140 28.83 -6.07 13.36
N SER A 141 28.80 -5.07 14.24
CA SER A 141 29.92 -4.15 14.43
C SER A 141 30.88 -4.76 15.45
N HIS A 142 32.09 -5.13 15.03
CA HIS A 142 33.14 -5.47 15.97
C HIS A 142 33.68 -4.16 16.57
N ALA A 143 33.39 -3.91 17.84
CA ALA A 143 34.11 -2.91 18.62
C ALA A 143 35.57 -3.39 18.79
N SER A 144 36.44 -3.07 17.83
CA SER A 144 37.86 -3.39 17.93
C SER A 144 38.73 -2.20 17.56
N ARG A 145 39.69 -1.97 18.46
CA ARG A 145 40.88 -1.10 18.46
C ARG A 145 41.05 -0.16 17.27
N LYS A 146 41.15 1.14 17.59
CA LYS A 146 41.68 2.28 16.79
C LYS A 146 41.98 1.89 15.34
N VAL A 147 40.93 1.72 14.54
CA VAL A 147 41.07 1.61 13.10
C VAL A 147 41.65 2.95 12.61
N PRO A 148 42.70 2.95 11.77
CA PRO A 148 43.37 4.19 11.36
C PRO A 148 42.45 5.16 10.60
N ASP A 149 41.35 4.66 10.05
CA ASP A 149 40.41 5.46 9.28
C ASP A 149 39.32 6.14 10.12
N ALA A 150 39.20 7.45 9.93
CA ALA A 150 38.22 8.30 10.61
C ALA A 150 36.76 7.83 10.39
N HIS A 151 36.43 7.24 9.25
CA HIS A 151 35.07 6.77 8.94
C HIS A 151 34.70 5.46 9.66
N MET A 152 35.68 4.63 10.02
CA MET A 152 35.50 3.35 10.70
C MET A 152 35.54 3.48 12.23
N SER A 153 35.90 4.67 12.73
CA SER A 153 36.00 4.98 14.15
C SER A 153 34.83 5.83 14.68
N CYS A 154 33.94 6.28 13.79
CA CYS A 154 32.71 6.99 14.16
C CYS A 154 31.54 6.03 14.40
N GLU A 155 30.64 6.38 15.31
CA GLU A 155 29.39 5.65 15.51
C GLU A 155 28.41 5.91 14.36
N VAL A 156 27.76 4.84 13.88
CA VAL A 156 26.74 4.92 12.82
C VAL A 156 25.40 5.29 13.45
N VAL A 157 25.02 6.57 13.31
CA VAL A 157 23.79 7.12 13.91
C VAL A 157 22.58 7.02 12.98
N GLY A 158 22.79 7.12 11.66
CA GLY A 158 21.71 7.10 10.66
C GLY A 158 21.49 5.71 10.07
N ARG A 159 20.23 5.25 10.06
CA ARG A 159 19.81 3.96 9.47
C ARG A 159 18.52 4.10 8.67
N PRO A 160 18.17 3.14 7.79
CA PRO A 160 16.95 3.17 7.00
C PRO A 160 15.69 3.23 7.89
N CYS A 161 14.82 4.19 7.58
CA CYS A 161 13.48 4.34 8.15
C CYS A 161 12.46 4.38 7.02
N CYS A 162 11.49 3.47 7.06
CA CYS A 162 10.41 3.38 6.08
C CYS A 162 9.21 4.20 6.52
N ILE A 163 8.79 5.16 5.69
CA ILE A 163 7.75 6.14 6.01
C ILE A 163 6.71 6.26 4.90
N GLY A 164 5.51 6.71 5.29
CA GLY A 164 4.41 6.99 4.36
C GLY A 164 3.78 5.74 3.74
N VAL A 165 2.72 5.95 2.94
CA VAL A 165 1.94 4.86 2.32
C VAL A 165 2.60 4.24 1.08
N TYR A 166 3.62 4.92 0.51
CA TYR A 166 4.32 4.46 -0.70
C TYR A 166 5.63 3.71 -0.39
N GLY A 167 5.95 3.49 0.89
CA GLY A 167 7.19 2.82 1.30
C GLY A 167 8.42 3.67 1.00
N GLU A 168 8.41 4.94 1.37
CA GLU A 168 9.58 5.81 1.16
C GLU A 168 10.67 5.48 2.17
N CYS A 169 11.92 5.35 1.70
CA CYS A 169 13.04 5.08 2.59
C CYS A 169 13.86 6.34 2.86
N HIS A 170 14.06 6.65 4.14
CA HIS A 170 14.89 7.73 4.61
C HIS A 170 15.95 7.20 5.58
N ILE A 171 17.23 7.36 5.24
CA ILE A 171 18.30 7.18 6.24
C ILE A 171 18.18 8.33 7.24
N THR A 172 17.93 8.00 8.52
CA THR A 172 17.69 8.95 9.62
C THR A 172 18.00 8.33 10.98
N THR A 173 17.95 9.15 12.04
CA THR A 173 18.09 8.72 13.45
C THR A 173 16.85 7.95 13.92
N ARG A 174 16.97 7.06 14.92
CA ARG A 174 15.83 6.39 15.54
C ARG A 174 14.76 7.37 16.02
N ASP A 175 15.17 8.41 16.77
CA ASP A 175 14.24 9.38 17.36
C ASP A 175 13.36 10.07 16.31
N TYR A 176 13.95 10.45 15.18
CA TYR A 176 13.19 10.99 14.05
C TYR A 176 12.23 9.96 13.44
N CYS A 177 12.66 8.71 13.29
CA CYS A 177 11.82 7.64 12.75
C CYS A 177 10.60 7.37 13.65
N ASP A 178 10.82 7.33 14.97
CA ASP A 178 9.78 7.17 15.97
C ASP A 178 8.84 8.39 16.00
N PHE A 179 9.38 9.59 15.84
CA PHE A 179 8.60 10.84 15.75
C PHE A 179 7.62 10.83 14.55
N VAL A 180 8.06 10.35 13.39
CA VAL A 180 7.19 10.20 12.20
C VAL A 180 6.45 8.85 12.18
N LYS A 181 6.58 8.05 13.25
CA LYS A 181 6.02 6.69 13.41
C LYS A 181 6.27 5.80 12.18
N GLY A 182 7.50 5.81 11.69
CA GLY A 182 7.99 4.94 10.63
C GLY A 182 8.51 3.60 11.16
N PHE A 183 8.96 2.74 10.24
CA PHE A 183 9.61 1.47 10.58
C PHE A 183 11.13 1.62 10.50
N PHE A 184 11.81 1.55 11.65
CA PHE A 184 13.26 1.70 11.75
C PHE A 184 13.97 0.35 11.63
N HIS A 185 14.96 0.26 10.74
CA HIS A 185 15.75 -0.96 10.53
C HIS A 185 17.13 -0.85 11.15
N GLU A 186 17.33 -1.53 12.28
CA GLU A 186 18.61 -1.54 13.00
C GLU A 186 19.67 -2.39 12.30
N GLU A 187 19.22 -3.42 11.59
CA GLU A 187 20.07 -4.39 10.90
C GLU A 187 20.65 -3.82 9.60
N ALA A 188 19.95 -2.91 8.95
CA ALA A 188 20.31 -2.37 7.64
C ALA A 188 21.11 -1.05 7.73
N ALA A 189 21.89 -0.79 6.70
CA ALA A 189 22.61 0.47 6.51
C ALA A 189 22.15 1.24 5.27
N LEU A 190 21.58 0.54 4.28
CA LEU A 190 21.15 1.06 2.99
C LEU A 190 19.64 0.90 2.81
N CYS A 191 19.03 1.86 2.11
CA CYS A 191 17.65 1.75 1.66
C CYS A 191 17.44 0.61 0.65
N SER A 192 18.46 0.25 -0.14
CA SER A 192 18.40 -0.90 -1.05
C SER A 192 18.32 -2.25 -0.33
N GLN A 193 18.66 -2.31 0.95
CA GLN A 193 18.68 -3.54 1.75
C GLN A 193 17.33 -3.86 2.41
N VAL A 194 16.40 -2.90 2.42
CA VAL A 194 15.09 -3.02 3.07
C VAL A 194 13.96 -2.95 2.04
N SER A 195 12.83 -3.60 2.34
CA SER A 195 11.63 -3.51 1.52
C SER A 195 10.56 -2.70 2.25
N CYS A 196 10.68 -1.37 2.17
CA CYS A 196 9.76 -0.46 2.86
C CYS A 196 8.28 -0.68 2.48
N LEU A 197 8.00 -1.11 1.25
CA LEU A 197 6.63 -1.38 0.83
C LEU A 197 6.05 -2.60 1.58
N ASN A 198 6.86 -3.62 1.85
CA ASN A 198 6.42 -4.78 2.64
C ASN A 198 6.03 -4.39 4.07
N ASP A 199 6.82 -3.52 4.70
CA ASP A 199 6.59 -3.09 6.09
C ASP A 199 5.36 -2.18 6.21
N VAL A 200 5.19 -1.26 5.25
CA VAL A 200 4.00 -0.39 5.17
C VAL A 200 2.74 -1.20 4.86
N CYS A 201 2.81 -2.15 3.93
CA CYS A 201 1.67 -2.98 3.58
C CYS A 201 1.26 -3.87 4.76
N GLY A 202 2.17 -4.56 5.44
CA GLY A 202 1.84 -5.24 6.69
C GLY A 202 0.72 -6.29 6.62
N MET A 203 0.12 -6.58 7.79
CA MET A 203 -0.81 -7.67 8.14
C MET A 203 -0.31 -9.10 7.86
N ILE A 204 0.03 -9.39 6.60
CA ILE A 204 0.66 -10.64 6.18
C ILE A 204 1.80 -10.26 5.24
N PRO A 205 3.08 -10.58 5.56
CA PRO A 205 4.20 -10.19 4.71
C PRO A 205 4.07 -10.77 3.30
N PHE A 206 4.69 -10.11 2.31
CA PHE A 206 4.71 -10.62 0.95
C PHE A 206 5.46 -11.95 0.88
N VAL A 207 5.03 -12.87 0.00
CA VAL A 207 5.76 -14.13 -0.22
C VAL A 207 7.16 -13.84 -0.77
N ASN A 208 7.28 -12.85 -1.65
CA ASN A 208 8.55 -12.26 -2.06
C ASN A 208 8.55 -10.79 -1.64
N PRO A 209 9.48 -10.34 -0.78
CA PRO A 209 9.53 -8.95 -0.30
C PRO A 209 9.54 -7.88 -1.40
N GLU A 210 9.95 -8.20 -2.63
CA GLU A 210 9.96 -7.26 -3.76
C GLU A 210 8.70 -7.30 -4.64
N VAL A 211 7.80 -8.27 -4.43
CA VAL A 211 6.62 -8.48 -5.28
C VAL A 211 5.35 -8.42 -4.43
N PRO A 212 4.53 -7.36 -4.57
CA PRO A 212 3.26 -7.28 -3.86
C PRO A 212 2.25 -8.33 -4.33
N ASP A 213 1.62 -9.02 -3.38
CA ASP A 213 0.77 -10.20 -3.61
C ASP A 213 -0.46 -10.27 -2.67
N GLN A 214 -0.84 -9.17 -2.03
CA GLN A 214 -1.88 -9.17 -0.98
C GLN A 214 -3.31 -9.03 -1.51
N PHE A 215 -3.71 -9.87 -2.47
CA PHE A 215 -5.05 -9.82 -3.10
C PHE A 215 -6.21 -9.99 -2.10
N TYR A 216 -5.96 -10.61 -0.94
CA TYR A 216 -6.92 -10.75 0.16
C TYR A 216 -7.45 -9.40 0.70
N ARG A 217 -6.79 -8.28 0.39
CA ARG A 217 -7.22 -6.92 0.78
C ARG A 217 -8.59 -6.55 0.25
N LEU A 218 -8.99 -7.10 -0.90
CA LEU A 218 -10.33 -6.90 -1.45
C LEU A 218 -11.43 -7.42 -0.51
N TRP A 219 -11.12 -8.47 0.25
CA TRP A 219 -12.01 -9.09 1.22
C TRP A 219 -11.90 -8.46 2.61
N THR A 220 -10.68 -8.34 3.12
CA THR A 220 -10.42 -7.87 4.50
C THR A 220 -10.84 -6.42 4.71
N SER A 221 -10.66 -5.56 3.70
CA SER A 221 -11.10 -4.16 3.76
C SER A 221 -12.60 -3.98 3.99
N LEU A 222 -13.44 -4.96 3.65
CA LEU A 222 -14.89 -4.92 3.91
C LEU A 222 -15.23 -4.92 5.40
N PHE A 223 -14.33 -5.43 6.24
CA PHE A 223 -14.52 -5.54 7.70
C PHE A 223 -13.81 -4.41 8.47
N LEU A 224 -12.87 -3.73 7.82
CA LEU A 224 -12.17 -2.58 8.40
C LEU A 224 -13.02 -1.33 8.28
N HIS A 225 -12.85 -0.40 9.21
CA HIS A 225 -13.54 0.89 9.20
C HIS A 225 -12.57 1.99 9.60
N ALA A 226 -12.71 3.17 9.00
CA ALA A 226 -11.84 4.30 9.29
C ALA A 226 -11.91 4.68 10.77
N GLY A 227 -13.10 4.91 11.34
CA GLY A 227 -13.24 5.24 12.76
C GLY A 227 -14.61 4.86 13.32
N ILE A 228 -14.89 5.25 14.56
CA ILE A 228 -16.15 4.93 15.24
C ILE A 228 -17.37 5.46 14.50
N PHE A 229 -17.33 6.70 13.98
CA PHE A 229 -18.48 7.26 13.27
C PHE A 229 -18.79 6.48 12.00
N HIS A 230 -17.75 6.15 11.23
CA HIS A 230 -17.88 5.35 10.02
C HIS A 230 -18.46 3.95 10.33
N LEU A 231 -17.93 3.27 11.36
CA LEU A 231 -18.46 1.98 11.81
C LEU A 231 -19.93 2.08 12.24
N SER A 232 -20.27 3.09 13.05
CA SER A 232 -21.63 3.27 13.58
C SER A 232 -22.64 3.46 12.45
N ILE A 233 -22.34 4.31 11.47
CA ILE A 233 -23.19 4.54 10.30
C ILE A 233 -23.34 3.24 9.49
N THR A 234 -22.24 2.54 9.25
CA THR A 234 -22.27 1.27 8.51
C THR A 234 -23.16 0.24 9.17
N VAL A 235 -23.00 0.03 10.47
CA VAL A 235 -23.80 -0.95 11.24
C VAL A 235 -25.27 -0.56 11.24
N ILE A 236 -25.60 0.73 11.41
CA ILE A 236 -26.98 1.21 11.36
C ILE A 236 -27.62 0.90 10.00
N VAL A 237 -26.96 1.28 8.89
CA VAL A 237 -27.46 1.01 7.54
C VAL A 237 -27.64 -0.50 7.32
N GLN A 238 -26.67 -1.30 7.76
CA GLN A 238 -26.72 -2.75 7.64
C GLN A 238 -27.87 -3.35 8.46
N LEU A 239 -28.08 -2.92 9.70
CA LEU A 239 -29.18 -3.40 10.54
C LEU A 239 -30.57 -3.05 9.98
N PHE A 240 -30.73 -1.90 9.33
CA PHE A 240 -32.01 -1.51 8.74
C PHE A 240 -32.29 -2.22 7.42
N VAL A 241 -31.29 -2.32 6.52
CA VAL A 241 -31.50 -2.88 5.17
C VAL A 241 -31.25 -4.38 5.12
N MET A 242 -30.12 -4.85 5.66
CA MET A 242 -29.70 -6.24 5.56
C MET A 242 -30.60 -7.18 6.36
N ARG A 243 -31.12 -6.74 7.52
CA ARG A 243 -32.00 -7.57 8.37
C ARG A 243 -33.25 -8.01 7.64
N ASP A 244 -33.88 -7.12 6.90
CA ASP A 244 -35.16 -7.42 6.23
C ASP A 244 -34.89 -8.29 4.98
N LEU A 245 -33.79 -8.03 4.26
CA LEU A 245 -33.31 -8.90 3.17
C LEU A 245 -32.93 -10.31 3.66
N GLU A 246 -32.29 -10.41 4.81
CA GLU A 246 -31.88 -11.69 5.41
C GLU A 246 -33.09 -12.53 5.82
N LYS A 247 -34.15 -11.90 6.35
CA LYS A 247 -35.41 -12.59 6.65
C LYS A 247 -36.12 -13.09 5.39
N LEU A 248 -36.02 -12.35 4.29
CA LEU A 248 -36.67 -12.68 3.03
C LEU A 248 -35.90 -13.76 2.24
N ALA A 249 -34.61 -13.55 2.04
CA ALA A 249 -33.76 -14.38 1.18
C ALA A 249 -32.98 -15.45 1.94
N GLY A 250 -32.86 -15.33 3.27
CA GLY A 250 -32.03 -16.17 4.11
C GLY A 250 -30.58 -15.67 4.25
N PRO A 251 -29.88 -16.12 5.31
CA PRO A 251 -28.54 -15.63 5.67
C PRO A 251 -27.49 -15.91 4.60
N VAL A 252 -27.44 -17.15 4.08
CA VAL A 252 -26.38 -17.58 3.15
C VAL A 252 -26.43 -16.79 1.84
N ARG A 253 -27.62 -16.61 1.27
CA ARG A 253 -27.79 -15.90 -0.01
C ARG A 253 -27.45 -14.42 0.13
N THR A 254 -27.90 -13.80 1.22
CA THR A 254 -27.59 -12.41 1.54
C THR A 254 -26.09 -12.21 1.75
N ALA A 255 -25.43 -13.13 2.46
CA ALA A 255 -23.98 -13.11 2.65
C ALA A 255 -23.22 -13.23 1.32
N VAL A 256 -23.62 -14.13 0.42
CA VAL A 256 -22.98 -14.27 -0.90
C VAL A 256 -23.15 -12.99 -1.73
N ILE A 257 -24.35 -12.42 -1.80
CA ILE A 257 -24.59 -11.16 -2.53
C ILE A 257 -23.72 -10.05 -1.94
N TYR A 258 -23.70 -9.92 -0.61
CA TYR A 258 -22.94 -8.91 0.11
C TYR A 258 -21.42 -9.03 -0.13
N MET A 259 -20.86 -10.23 -0.02
CA MET A 259 -19.42 -10.42 -0.20
C MET A 259 -19.00 -10.26 -1.67
N CYS A 260 -19.75 -10.84 -2.61
CA CYS A 260 -19.42 -10.74 -4.04
C CYS A 260 -19.50 -9.30 -4.57
N SER A 261 -20.53 -8.55 -4.18
CA SER A 261 -20.66 -7.13 -4.56
C SER A 261 -19.56 -6.27 -3.94
N GLY A 262 -19.21 -6.50 -2.68
CA GLY A 262 -18.12 -5.82 -1.99
C GLY A 262 -16.76 -6.05 -2.65
N VAL A 263 -16.40 -7.32 -2.90
CA VAL A 263 -15.12 -7.68 -3.52
C VAL A 263 -15.02 -7.13 -4.95
N ALA A 264 -16.10 -7.22 -5.73
CA ALA A 264 -16.10 -6.68 -7.10
C ALA A 264 -16.04 -5.14 -7.11
N GLY A 265 -16.74 -4.47 -6.19
CA GLY A 265 -16.63 -3.03 -5.98
C GLY A 265 -15.22 -2.60 -5.60
N ASN A 266 -14.61 -3.27 -4.61
CA ASN A 266 -13.24 -3.02 -4.18
C ASN A 266 -12.23 -3.27 -5.30
N LEU A 267 -12.44 -4.28 -6.15
CA LEU A 267 -11.59 -4.55 -7.30
C LEU A 267 -11.68 -3.42 -8.34
N ALA A 268 -12.88 -2.96 -8.67
CA ALA A 268 -13.07 -1.83 -9.57
C ALA A 268 -12.41 -0.56 -9.00
N SER A 269 -12.64 -0.28 -7.72
CA SER A 269 -11.99 0.82 -7.01
C SER A 269 -10.46 0.73 -7.05
N ALA A 270 -9.89 -0.45 -6.85
CA ALA A 270 -8.45 -0.68 -6.93
C ALA A 270 -7.86 -0.40 -8.33
N ILE A 271 -8.67 -0.53 -9.38
CA ILE A 271 -8.27 -0.23 -10.76
C ILE A 271 -8.30 1.27 -11.01
N PHE A 272 -9.39 1.95 -10.65
CA PHE A 272 -9.60 3.35 -11.03
C PHE A 272 -9.07 4.37 -10.01
N VAL A 273 -8.85 3.95 -8.76
CA VAL A 273 -8.38 4.79 -7.65
C VAL A 273 -7.26 4.08 -6.87
N PRO A 274 -6.13 3.76 -7.53
CA PRO A 274 -5.15 2.82 -6.99
C PRO A 274 -4.39 3.34 -5.76
N TYR A 275 -4.25 4.66 -5.61
CA TYR A 275 -3.39 5.29 -4.60
C TYR A 275 -4.13 5.74 -3.34
N ARG A 276 -5.37 5.30 -3.15
CA ARG A 276 -6.20 5.67 -2.01
C ARG A 276 -6.52 4.47 -1.14
N ALA A 277 -6.13 4.56 0.13
CA ALA A 277 -6.50 3.59 1.15
C ALA A 277 -7.99 3.69 1.45
N GLU A 278 -8.71 2.59 1.31
CA GLU A 278 -10.14 2.53 1.58
C GLU A 278 -10.52 1.30 2.39
N VAL A 279 -11.55 1.49 3.20
CA VAL A 279 -12.05 0.54 4.18
C VAL A 279 -13.57 0.66 4.23
N GLY A 280 -14.21 -0.42 4.65
CA GLY A 280 -15.65 -0.50 4.86
C GLY A 280 -16.36 -1.21 3.72
N PRO A 281 -17.59 -1.66 3.98
CA PRO A 281 -18.36 -2.47 3.05
C PRO A 281 -19.23 -1.64 2.11
N ALA A 282 -18.82 -0.43 1.75
CA ALA A 282 -19.67 0.49 0.98
C ALA A 282 -20.13 -0.13 -0.36
N GLY A 283 -19.24 -0.83 -1.08
CA GLY A 283 -19.61 -1.60 -2.26
C GLY A 283 -20.65 -2.68 -2.00
N SER A 284 -20.55 -3.39 -0.86
CA SER A 284 -21.54 -4.38 -0.43
C SER A 284 -22.90 -3.76 -0.11
N GLN A 285 -22.92 -2.59 0.52
CA GLN A 285 -24.15 -1.87 0.84
C GLN A 285 -24.88 -1.41 -0.42
N PHE A 286 -24.15 -0.95 -1.44
CA PHE A 286 -24.75 -0.68 -2.75
C PHE A 286 -25.22 -1.95 -3.46
N GLY A 287 -24.57 -3.09 -3.20
CA GLY A 287 -25.06 -4.39 -3.63
C GLY A 287 -26.40 -4.78 -2.96
N LEU A 288 -26.56 -4.50 -1.66
CA LEU A 288 -27.84 -4.67 -0.96
C LEU A 288 -28.90 -3.67 -1.47
N LEU A 289 -28.51 -2.44 -1.81
CA LEU A 289 -29.42 -1.49 -2.45
C LEU A 289 -29.93 -2.04 -3.79
N ALA A 290 -29.05 -2.63 -4.61
CA ALA A 290 -29.45 -3.28 -5.85
C ALA A 290 -30.41 -4.47 -5.62
N CYS A 291 -30.23 -5.21 -4.52
CA CYS A 291 -31.13 -6.28 -4.10
C CYS A 291 -32.58 -5.76 -3.93
N LEU A 292 -32.76 -4.59 -3.31
CA LEU A 292 -34.07 -3.95 -3.15
C LEU A 292 -34.72 -3.58 -4.50
N PHE A 293 -33.93 -3.18 -5.49
CA PHE A 293 -34.45 -2.94 -6.86
C PHE A 293 -34.98 -4.24 -7.47
N VAL A 294 -34.21 -5.32 -7.38
CA VAL A 294 -34.62 -6.64 -7.91
C VAL A 294 -35.88 -7.14 -7.21
N GLU A 295 -35.99 -6.95 -5.88
CA GLU A 295 -37.19 -7.29 -5.12
C GLU A 295 -38.44 -6.55 -5.64
N VAL A 296 -38.36 -5.24 -5.84
CA VAL A 296 -39.49 -4.44 -6.39
C VAL A 296 -39.86 -4.91 -7.80
N ILE A 297 -38.88 -5.27 -8.63
CA ILE A 297 -39.12 -5.77 -9.99
C ILE A 297 -39.78 -7.16 -9.95
N HIS A 298 -39.34 -8.05 -9.07
CA HIS A 298 -39.94 -9.38 -8.93
C HIS A 298 -41.35 -9.32 -8.35
N CYS A 299 -41.59 -8.44 -7.39
CA CYS A 299 -42.90 -8.25 -6.76
C CYS A 299 -43.79 -7.24 -7.48
N TRP A 300 -43.47 -6.87 -8.73
CA TRP A 300 -44.16 -5.80 -9.46
C TRP A 300 -45.68 -5.97 -9.50
N GLN A 301 -46.15 -7.20 -9.71
CA GLN A 301 -47.58 -7.55 -9.77
C GLN A 301 -48.27 -7.56 -8.40
N MET A 302 -47.51 -7.71 -7.31
CA MET A 302 -48.03 -7.76 -5.93
C MET A 302 -48.09 -6.38 -5.27
N LEU A 303 -47.33 -5.42 -5.79
CA LEU A 303 -47.25 -4.06 -5.26
C LEU A 303 -48.41 -3.20 -5.77
N LYS A 304 -49.06 -2.45 -4.88
CA LYS A 304 -50.14 -1.50 -5.27
C LYS A 304 -49.63 -0.36 -6.16
N ARG A 305 -48.37 0.09 -5.99
CA ARG A 305 -47.75 1.20 -6.73
C ARG A 305 -46.26 0.93 -7.01
N PRO A 306 -45.93 -0.03 -7.88
CA PRO A 306 -44.55 -0.48 -8.10
C PRO A 306 -43.67 0.63 -8.71
N SER A 307 -44.19 1.40 -9.68
CA SER A 307 -43.46 2.52 -10.29
C SER A 307 -43.09 3.60 -9.29
N GLY A 308 -43.97 3.88 -8.32
CA GLY A 308 -43.70 4.84 -7.24
C GLY A 308 -42.65 4.35 -6.25
N ALA A 309 -42.62 3.05 -5.96
CA ALA A 309 -41.58 2.44 -5.13
C ALA A 309 -40.21 2.49 -5.84
N LEU A 310 -40.17 2.10 -7.12
CA LEU A 310 -38.97 2.15 -7.93
C LEU A 310 -38.44 3.59 -8.08
N LEU A 311 -39.31 4.58 -8.29
CA LEU A 311 -38.91 5.98 -8.38
C LEU A 311 -38.31 6.49 -7.06
N LYS A 312 -38.87 6.10 -5.91
CA LYS A 312 -38.31 6.46 -4.59
C LYS A 312 -36.94 5.85 -4.36
N LEU A 313 -36.77 4.55 -4.67
CA LEU A 313 -35.48 3.88 -4.60
C LEU A 313 -34.47 4.51 -5.57
N GLY A 314 -34.89 4.81 -6.80
CA GLY A 314 -34.09 5.50 -7.80
C GLY A 314 -33.62 6.88 -7.36
N ALA A 315 -34.53 7.69 -6.81
CA ALA A 315 -34.20 9.01 -6.27
C ALA A 315 -33.22 8.91 -5.08
N GLY A 316 -33.43 7.95 -4.17
CA GLY A 316 -32.50 7.69 -3.07
C GLY A 316 -31.11 7.28 -3.55
N ALA A 317 -31.04 6.34 -4.51
CA ALA A 317 -29.78 5.92 -5.13
C ALA A 317 -29.07 7.08 -5.83
N ALA A 318 -29.80 7.92 -6.57
CA ALA A 318 -29.24 9.09 -7.24
C ALA A 318 -28.66 10.09 -6.23
N VAL A 319 -29.35 10.35 -5.11
CA VAL A 319 -28.82 11.19 -4.03
C VAL A 319 -27.54 10.60 -3.45
N LEU A 320 -27.49 9.28 -3.19
CA LEU A 320 -26.29 8.62 -2.67
C LEU A 320 -25.11 8.72 -3.65
N PHE A 321 -25.34 8.54 -4.95
CA PHE A 321 -24.30 8.73 -5.97
C PHE A 321 -23.82 10.19 -6.08
N LEU A 322 -24.75 11.15 -5.99
CA LEU A 322 -24.40 12.58 -5.97
C LEU A 322 -23.57 12.94 -4.73
N LEU A 323 -23.97 12.44 -3.55
CA LEU A 323 -23.17 12.58 -2.33
C LEU A 323 -21.82 11.89 -2.45
N GLY A 324 -21.72 10.82 -3.23
CA GLY A 324 -20.46 10.13 -3.48
C GLY A 324 -19.48 10.88 -4.38
N LEU A 325 -19.90 12.01 -4.97
CA LEU A 325 -19.00 12.96 -5.66
C LEU A 325 -18.28 13.89 -4.66
N LEU A 326 -18.54 13.75 -3.36
CA LEU A 326 -17.80 14.42 -2.31
C LEU A 326 -16.46 13.71 -2.07
N PRO A 327 -15.44 14.46 -1.58
CA PRO A 327 -14.18 13.85 -1.20
C PRO A 327 -14.42 12.76 -0.14
N TRP A 328 -13.52 11.78 -0.12
CA TRP A 328 -13.57 10.63 0.79
C TRP A 328 -14.63 9.58 0.49
N VAL A 329 -15.43 9.73 -0.55
CA VAL A 329 -16.34 8.68 -1.01
C VAL A 329 -15.77 8.00 -2.25
N ASP A 330 -16.09 6.72 -2.45
CA ASP A 330 -15.64 5.97 -3.62
C ASP A 330 -16.81 5.47 -4.45
N ASN A 331 -17.12 6.22 -5.50
CA ASN A 331 -18.19 5.90 -6.42
C ASN A 331 -17.87 4.72 -7.32
N TYR A 332 -16.60 4.37 -7.56
CA TYR A 332 -16.27 3.17 -8.31
C TYR A 332 -16.70 1.91 -7.55
N ALA A 333 -16.39 1.81 -6.25
CA ALA A 333 -16.89 0.72 -5.43
C ALA A 333 -18.43 0.70 -5.38
N HIS A 334 -19.08 1.87 -5.29
CA HIS A 334 -20.54 1.96 -5.27
C HIS A 334 -21.20 1.46 -6.57
N VAL A 335 -20.74 1.94 -7.72
CA VAL A 335 -21.30 1.59 -9.03
C VAL A 335 -21.09 0.11 -9.32
N PHE A 336 -19.87 -0.40 -9.18
CA PHE A 336 -19.59 -1.80 -9.46
C PHE A 336 -20.19 -2.73 -8.41
N GLY A 337 -20.24 -2.31 -7.15
CA GLY A 337 -20.97 -3.01 -6.09
C GLY A 337 -22.46 -3.13 -6.41
N PHE A 338 -23.10 -2.06 -6.90
CA PHE A 338 -24.48 -2.07 -7.35
C PHE A 338 -24.69 -3.01 -8.56
N VAL A 339 -23.84 -2.92 -9.59
CA VAL A 339 -23.95 -3.77 -10.80
C VAL A 339 -23.82 -5.26 -10.45
N PHE A 340 -22.80 -5.63 -9.68
CA PHE A 340 -22.63 -7.02 -9.24
C PHE A 340 -23.74 -7.46 -8.29
N GLY A 341 -24.17 -6.59 -7.37
CA GLY A 341 -25.30 -6.85 -6.50
C GLY A 341 -26.60 -7.10 -7.27
N PHE A 342 -26.87 -6.34 -8.33
CA PHE A 342 -28.04 -6.50 -9.19
C PHE A 342 -28.03 -7.86 -9.89
N LEU A 343 -26.91 -8.23 -10.52
CA LEU A 343 -26.76 -9.51 -11.21
C LEU A 343 -26.84 -10.70 -10.23
N MET A 344 -26.17 -10.61 -9.08
CA MET A 344 -26.20 -11.65 -8.05
C MET A 344 -27.58 -11.78 -7.40
N SER A 345 -28.30 -10.68 -7.23
CA SER A 345 -29.67 -10.69 -6.68
C SER A 345 -30.64 -11.37 -7.64
N TYR A 346 -30.54 -11.13 -8.95
CA TYR A 346 -31.33 -11.88 -9.95
C TYR A 346 -31.04 -13.38 -9.94
N ALA A 347 -29.78 -13.76 -9.71
CA ALA A 347 -29.38 -15.16 -9.67
C ALA A 347 -29.81 -15.89 -8.39
N LEU A 348 -29.79 -15.21 -7.23
CA LEU A 348 -29.88 -15.86 -5.92
C LEU A 348 -31.20 -15.61 -5.16
N LEU A 349 -31.91 -14.51 -5.42
CA LEU A 349 -33.14 -14.22 -4.66
C LEU A 349 -34.25 -15.26 -4.96
N PRO A 350 -35.03 -15.65 -3.93
CA PRO A 350 -36.20 -16.50 -4.15
C PRO A 350 -37.24 -15.78 -5.02
N TYR A 351 -37.85 -16.51 -5.96
CA TYR A 351 -38.84 -15.99 -6.89
C TYR A 351 -40.17 -16.73 -6.78
N VAL A 352 -41.26 -16.04 -7.11
CA VAL A 352 -42.61 -16.62 -7.25
C VAL A 352 -42.85 -16.90 -8.73
N SER A 353 -42.89 -18.18 -9.13
CA SER A 353 -43.17 -18.59 -10.52
C SER A 353 -44.62 -19.02 -10.70
N PHE A 354 -45.26 -18.60 -11.79
CA PHE A 354 -46.67 -18.92 -12.08
C PHE A 354 -46.85 -19.94 -13.23
N GLY A 355 -45.81 -20.71 -13.60
CA GLY A 355 -45.90 -21.80 -14.58
C GLY A 355 -44.58 -22.44 -15.02
N SER A 356 -44.64 -23.51 -15.83
CA SER A 356 -43.46 -24.26 -16.31
C SER A 356 -42.61 -23.51 -17.34
N TYR A 357 -43.23 -22.71 -18.22
CA TYR A 357 -42.52 -21.86 -19.19
C TYR A 357 -41.74 -20.75 -18.48
N ASP A 358 -42.36 -20.15 -17.46
CA ASP A 358 -41.72 -19.16 -16.58
C ASP A 358 -40.50 -19.79 -15.88
N ARG A 359 -40.61 -21.03 -15.38
CA ARG A 359 -39.48 -21.74 -14.76
C ARG A 359 -38.25 -21.89 -15.67
N THR A 360 -38.44 -22.30 -16.93
CA THR A 360 -37.31 -22.46 -17.87
C THR A 360 -36.65 -21.13 -18.21
N ALA A 361 -37.45 -20.09 -18.47
CA ALA A 361 -36.95 -18.74 -18.72
C ALA A 361 -36.17 -18.19 -17.52
N LYS A 362 -36.60 -18.49 -16.29
CA LYS A 362 -35.91 -18.09 -15.07
C LYS A 362 -34.58 -18.82 -14.88
N VAL A 363 -34.54 -20.13 -15.10
CA VAL A 363 -33.27 -20.87 -15.03
C VAL A 363 -32.28 -20.32 -16.06
N ALA A 364 -32.73 -20.01 -17.27
CA ALA A 364 -31.89 -19.37 -18.28
C ALA A 364 -31.39 -17.98 -17.83
N LEU A 365 -32.25 -17.17 -17.20
CA LEU A 365 -31.86 -15.86 -16.66
C LEU A 365 -30.83 -15.98 -15.53
N ILE A 366 -31.00 -16.94 -14.61
CA ILE A 366 -30.03 -17.19 -13.52
C ILE A 366 -28.66 -17.51 -14.10
N TRP A 367 -28.59 -18.45 -15.05
CA TRP A 367 -27.33 -18.80 -15.70
C TRP A 367 -26.73 -17.64 -16.48
N ALA A 368 -27.55 -16.86 -17.19
CA ALA A 368 -27.09 -15.65 -17.88
C ALA A 368 -26.48 -14.65 -16.90
N CYS A 369 -27.16 -14.33 -15.79
CA CYS A 369 -26.65 -13.41 -14.77
C CYS A 369 -25.35 -13.91 -14.13
N LEU A 370 -25.24 -15.22 -13.83
CA LEU A 370 -24.02 -15.81 -13.27
C LEU A 370 -22.86 -15.75 -14.27
N ILE A 371 -23.09 -16.13 -15.53
CA ILE A 371 -22.07 -16.08 -16.59
C ILE A 371 -21.59 -14.64 -16.81
N VAL A 372 -22.52 -13.68 -16.89
CA VAL A 372 -22.19 -12.25 -17.03
C VAL A 372 -21.40 -11.76 -15.82
N SER A 373 -21.78 -12.13 -14.60
CA SER A 373 -21.05 -11.74 -13.38
C SER A 373 -19.62 -12.27 -13.39
N VAL A 374 -19.44 -13.55 -13.74
CA VAL A 374 -18.10 -14.17 -13.84
C VAL A 374 -17.28 -13.51 -14.95
N ALA A 375 -17.87 -13.29 -16.12
CA ALA A 375 -17.19 -12.64 -17.24
C ALA A 375 -16.74 -11.21 -16.90
N LEU A 376 -17.60 -10.42 -16.24
CA LEU A 376 -17.25 -9.09 -15.76
C LEU A 376 -16.15 -9.14 -14.70
N PHE A 377 -16.21 -10.08 -13.75
CA PHE A 377 -15.20 -10.21 -12.70
C PHE A 377 -13.85 -10.60 -13.29
N VAL A 378 -13.82 -11.58 -14.19
CA VAL A 378 -12.60 -11.98 -14.92
C VAL A 378 -12.07 -10.80 -15.74
N GLY A 379 -12.95 -10.05 -16.41
CA GLY A 379 -12.57 -8.83 -17.13
C GLY A 379 -11.90 -7.80 -16.23
N LEU A 380 -12.43 -7.57 -15.02
CA LEU A 380 -11.80 -6.70 -14.02
C LEU A 380 -10.45 -7.23 -13.52
N VAL A 381 -10.32 -8.54 -13.30
CA VAL A 381 -9.04 -9.15 -12.89
C VAL A 381 -7.99 -9.02 -14.00
N LEU A 382 -8.38 -9.25 -15.25
CA LEU A 382 -7.50 -9.06 -16.42
C LEU A 382 -7.10 -7.58 -16.57
N LEU A 383 -8.04 -6.65 -16.38
CA LEU A 383 -7.75 -5.22 -16.39
C LEU A 383 -6.79 -4.84 -15.24
N PHE A 384 -6.96 -5.44 -14.06
CA PHE A 384 -6.12 -5.17 -12.90
C PHE A 384 -4.68 -5.65 -13.07
N TYR A 385 -4.45 -6.85 -13.61
CA TYR A 385 -3.11 -7.43 -13.73
C TYR A 385 -2.44 -7.19 -15.09
N VAL A 386 -3.18 -7.22 -16.20
CA VAL A 386 -2.63 -7.20 -17.56
C VAL A 386 -2.63 -5.80 -18.16
N HIS A 387 -3.73 -5.04 -17.98
CA HIS A 387 -3.89 -3.70 -18.55
C HIS A 387 -4.16 -2.62 -17.48
N PRO A 388 -3.23 -2.44 -16.52
CA PRO A 388 -3.44 -1.51 -15.44
C PRO A 388 -3.56 -0.05 -15.91
N ILE A 389 -4.62 0.62 -15.48
CA ILE A 389 -4.89 2.02 -15.77
C ILE A 389 -4.09 2.88 -14.79
N TYR A 390 -3.03 3.54 -15.27
CA TYR A 390 -2.23 4.47 -14.46
C TYR A 390 -2.58 5.94 -14.70
N GLU A 391 -3.17 6.25 -15.85
CA GLU A 391 -3.51 7.60 -16.30
C GLU A 391 -4.91 7.57 -16.90
N CYS A 392 -5.86 8.13 -16.16
CA CYS A 392 -7.20 8.37 -16.66
C CYS A 392 -7.62 9.78 -16.26
N SER A 393 -7.54 10.69 -17.22
CA SER A 393 -7.86 12.11 -17.04
C SER A 393 -9.33 12.38 -16.71
N PHE A 394 -10.22 11.40 -16.93
CA PHE A 394 -11.64 11.53 -16.62
C PHE A 394 -12.06 10.75 -15.36
N CYS A 395 -11.27 9.76 -14.93
CA CYS A 395 -11.71 8.83 -13.90
C CYS A 395 -11.86 9.49 -12.52
N HIS A 396 -11.06 10.52 -12.22
CA HIS A 396 -11.15 11.21 -10.93
C HIS A 396 -12.48 11.97 -10.75
N TYR A 397 -13.11 12.43 -11.84
CA TYR A 397 -14.38 13.16 -11.78
C TYR A 397 -15.56 12.31 -11.32
N LEU A 398 -15.49 10.98 -11.50
CA LEU A 398 -16.52 10.07 -11.00
C LEU A 398 -16.51 9.97 -9.47
N ASN A 399 -15.37 10.21 -8.82
CA ASN A 399 -15.25 10.21 -7.35
C ASN A 399 -15.27 11.60 -6.74
N CYS A 400 -14.80 12.63 -7.45
CA CYS A 400 -14.78 13.97 -6.90
C CYS A 400 -14.90 15.04 -8.00
N LEU A 401 -15.95 15.86 -7.90
CA LEU A 401 -16.08 17.05 -8.75
C LEU A 401 -15.30 18.20 -8.13
N PRO A 402 -14.31 18.79 -8.82
CA PRO A 402 -13.50 19.89 -8.29
C PRO A 402 -14.31 21.19 -8.29
N LEU A 403 -15.21 21.34 -7.31
CA LEU A 403 -16.02 22.55 -7.12
C LEU A 403 -15.18 23.72 -6.59
N THR A 404 -14.10 23.43 -5.85
CA THR A 404 -13.05 24.37 -5.49
C THR A 404 -11.68 23.75 -5.78
N ARG A 405 -10.62 24.58 -5.86
CA ARG A 405 -9.26 24.14 -6.21
C ARG A 405 -8.75 23.03 -5.28
N ASP A 406 -9.07 23.10 -3.99
CA ASP A 406 -8.52 22.21 -2.97
C ASP A 406 -9.47 21.09 -2.52
N LEU A 407 -10.73 21.06 -3.01
CA LEU A 407 -11.75 20.11 -2.53
C LEU A 407 -11.43 18.66 -2.90
N CYS A 408 -10.89 18.47 -4.11
CA CYS A 408 -10.53 17.17 -4.66
C CYS A 408 -9.01 16.98 -4.73
N ASP A 409 -8.24 17.89 -4.15
CA ASP A 409 -6.82 17.68 -3.90
C ASP A 409 -6.70 16.55 -2.88
N SER A 410 -6.72 15.34 -3.42
CA SER A 410 -6.48 14.10 -2.70
C SER A 410 -5.30 14.33 -1.77
N HIS A 411 -5.54 14.33 -0.46
CA HIS A 411 -4.56 14.63 0.60
C HIS A 411 -3.13 14.26 0.16
N ARG A 412 -2.40 15.24 -0.38
CA ARG A 412 -1.00 15.17 -0.82
C ARG A 412 -0.59 13.91 -1.60
N ILE A 413 -1.33 13.49 -2.61
CA ILE A 413 -0.82 12.51 -3.62
C ILE A 413 0.09 13.25 -4.62
N ASN A 414 1.21 13.77 -4.13
CA ASN A 414 2.30 14.22 -5.01
C ASN A 414 3.24 13.04 -5.22
N ILE A 415 2.98 12.23 -6.26
CA ILE A 415 3.91 11.17 -6.69
C ILE A 415 5.23 11.78 -7.17
N THR A 416 5.23 13.07 -7.51
CA THR A 416 6.45 13.87 -7.49
C THR A 416 6.85 14.11 -6.04
N ARG A 417 7.68 13.21 -5.51
CA ARG A 417 8.58 13.53 -4.40
C ARG A 417 9.14 14.92 -4.69
N GLN A 418 8.71 15.91 -3.91
CA GLN A 418 9.39 17.19 -3.94
C GLN A 418 10.82 16.88 -3.52
N ASP A 419 11.76 17.05 -4.45
CA ASP A 419 13.18 17.09 -4.15
C ASP A 419 13.36 18.34 -3.26
N THR A 420 13.13 18.18 -1.95
CA THR A 420 13.58 19.12 -0.90
C THR A 420 14.93 18.67 -0.36
#